data_AF-A0A183FQ72-F1
#
_entry.id   AF-A0A183FQ72-F1
#
_cell.length_a   1.000
_cell.length_b   1.000
_cell.length_c   1.000
_cell.angle_alpha   90.00
_cell.angle_beta   90.00
_cell.angle_gamma   90.00
#
_symmetry.space_group_name_H-M   'P 1'
#
loop_
_entity.id
_entity.type
_entity.pdbx_description
1 polymer ?
#
loop_
_entity_poly.entity_id
_entity_poly.type
_entity_poly.pdbx_seq_one_letter_code
_entity_poly.pdbx_strand_id
1 'polypeptide(L)'
;LFRSLPDSFKRPICSGRTELCHQVRGYFVLNDTWVSFPSWSSEDTTHVSSKKTQYEEFIYRTEDERFELDIIIDVNKYAIESLELVRRRMDRMSKAELDKLDEKLGGSSPSLMLRAIKRIYGEHASKITDGIKRNPFMTIPKVANLEWISSSKEWREAQVAMNRWVYYSP
;
A
#
# COMPACT_ATOMS: atom_id res chain seq x y z
N LEU A 1 19.72 -12.04 -18.57
CA LEU A 1 20.83 -11.37 -19.29
C LEU A 1 20.31 -10.84 -20.62
N PHE A 2 20.62 -9.61 -21.02
CA PHE A 2 20.22 -9.07 -22.31
C PHE A 2 21.27 -9.36 -23.38
N ARG A 3 20.84 -9.70 -24.59
CA ARG A 3 21.73 -9.90 -25.74
C ARG A 3 21.26 -9.04 -26.91
N SER A 4 22.20 -8.45 -27.64
CA SER A 4 21.89 -7.73 -28.88
C SER A 4 21.47 -8.72 -29.98
N LEU A 5 20.44 -8.34 -30.73
CA LEU A 5 20.02 -9.07 -31.92
C LEU A 5 21.08 -8.94 -33.02
N PRO A 6 21.34 -10.00 -33.81
CA PRO A 6 22.21 -9.90 -34.98
C PRO A 6 21.65 -8.91 -36.01
N ASP A 7 22.54 -8.25 -36.77
CA ASP A 7 22.14 -7.33 -37.84
C ASP A 7 21.30 -7.99 -38.95
N SER A 8 21.42 -9.32 -39.10
CA SER A 8 20.64 -10.13 -40.04
C SER A 8 19.21 -10.44 -39.56
N PHE A 9 18.84 -10.06 -38.35
CA PHE A 9 17.51 -10.35 -37.78
C PHE A 9 16.43 -9.48 -38.43
N LYS A 10 15.50 -10.12 -39.15
CA LYS A 10 14.37 -9.43 -39.77
C LYS A 10 13.35 -9.04 -38.72
N ARG A 11 13.14 -7.73 -38.54
CA ARG A 11 12.16 -7.20 -37.58
C ARG A 11 10.74 -7.41 -38.09
N PRO A 12 9.79 -7.82 -37.24
CA PRO A 12 8.38 -7.90 -37.63
C PRO A 12 7.82 -6.50 -37.92
N ILE A 13 6.99 -6.40 -38.95
CA ILE A 13 6.33 -5.14 -39.32
C ILE A 13 5.14 -4.93 -38.37
N CYS A 14 5.12 -3.78 -37.69
CA CYS A 14 4.01 -3.38 -36.83
C CYS A 14 3.34 -2.14 -37.43
N SER A 15 2.09 -2.27 -37.85
CA SER A 15 1.31 -1.20 -38.48
C SER A 15 1.00 -0.01 -37.55
N GLY A 16 1.19 -0.18 -36.24
CA GLY A 16 0.99 0.88 -35.24
C GLY A 16 2.22 1.74 -34.93
N ARG A 17 3.38 1.49 -35.57
CA ARG A 17 4.57 2.31 -35.34
C ARG A 17 4.44 3.66 -36.05
N THR A 18 4.54 4.73 -35.27
CA THR A 18 4.57 6.11 -35.77
C THR A 18 6.01 6.62 -35.84
N GLU A 19 6.23 7.75 -36.53
CA GLU A 19 7.56 8.35 -36.68
C GLU A 19 8.23 8.68 -35.33
N LEU A 20 7.41 9.01 -34.32
CA LEU A 20 7.85 9.21 -32.93
C LEU A 20 8.46 7.95 -32.30
N CYS A 21 8.01 6.76 -32.69
CA CYS A 21 8.54 5.49 -32.21
C CYS A 21 9.96 5.21 -32.72
N HIS A 22 10.35 5.82 -33.84
CA HIS A 22 11.66 5.63 -34.46
C HIS A 22 12.67 6.66 -33.95
N GLN A 23 12.28 7.93 -33.80
CA GLN A 23 13.25 8.96 -33.46
C GLN A 23 12.59 10.19 -32.82
N VAL A 24 12.97 10.49 -31.58
CA VAL A 24 12.74 11.83 -30.98
C VAL A 24 14.11 12.44 -30.73
N ARG A 25 14.44 13.50 -31.47
CA ARG A 25 15.69 14.28 -31.28
C ARG A 25 16.98 13.45 -31.25
N GLY A 26 17.09 12.45 -32.13
CA GLY A 26 18.29 11.62 -32.27
C GLY A 26 18.39 10.43 -31.31
N TYR A 27 17.37 10.21 -30.47
CA TYR A 27 17.31 9.05 -29.57
C TYR A 27 16.19 8.09 -30.01
N PHE A 28 16.50 6.79 -30.01
CA PHE A 28 15.53 5.72 -30.22
C PHE A 28 14.70 5.53 -28.93
N VAL A 29 13.38 5.65 -29.02
CA VAL A 29 12.47 5.56 -27.85
C VAL A 29 12.17 4.10 -27.50
N LEU A 30 12.11 3.22 -28.50
CA LEU A 30 11.81 1.81 -28.33
C LEU A 30 13.08 0.97 -28.35
N ASN A 31 13.18 0.00 -27.44
CA ASN A 31 14.24 -0.98 -27.44
C ASN A 31 14.00 -2.00 -28.57
N ASP A 32 14.79 -1.83 -29.61
CA ASP A 32 14.65 -2.53 -30.89
C ASP A 32 15.87 -3.43 -31.17
N THR A 33 16.83 -3.45 -30.26
CA THR A 33 18.16 -4.07 -30.44
C THR A 33 18.44 -5.12 -29.38
N TRP A 34 17.96 -4.93 -28.14
CA TRP A 34 18.28 -5.80 -27.02
C TRP A 34 17.09 -6.65 -26.62
N VAL A 35 17.26 -7.96 -26.61
CA VAL A 35 16.25 -8.90 -26.13
C VAL A 35 16.69 -9.54 -24.84
N SER A 36 15.73 -9.80 -23.94
CA SER A 36 15.99 -10.65 -22.78
C SER A 36 16.16 -12.07 -23.29
N PHE A 37 17.33 -12.66 -23.01
CA PHE A 37 17.51 -14.09 -23.20
C PHE A 37 17.28 -14.75 -21.85
N PRO A 38 16.27 -15.64 -21.71
CA PRO A 38 16.18 -16.48 -20.53
C PRO A 38 17.36 -17.45 -20.60
N SER A 39 18.36 -17.27 -19.74
CA SER A 39 19.41 -18.28 -19.62
C SER A 39 18.83 -19.46 -18.85
N TRP A 40 18.36 -20.47 -19.57
CA TRP A 40 18.01 -21.77 -18.98
C TRP A 40 19.26 -22.56 -18.54
N SER A 41 20.44 -21.96 -18.60
CA SER A 41 21.71 -22.52 -18.11
C SER A 41 21.78 -22.66 -16.58
N SER A 42 20.70 -22.38 -15.85
CA SER A 42 20.59 -22.64 -14.41
C SER A 42 19.66 -23.81 -14.06
N GLU A 43 18.99 -24.44 -15.02
CA GLU A 43 18.06 -25.55 -14.72
C GLU A 43 18.73 -26.92 -14.61
N ASP A 44 19.95 -27.09 -15.13
CA ASP A 44 20.73 -28.34 -14.95
C ASP A 44 21.47 -28.42 -13.61
N THR A 45 21.35 -27.42 -12.74
CA THR A 45 21.84 -27.52 -11.36
C THR A 45 20.65 -27.60 -10.42
N THR A 46 20.20 -28.82 -10.15
CA THR A 46 18.99 -29.13 -9.37
C THR A 46 18.97 -28.59 -7.94
N HIS A 47 19.98 -27.86 -7.44
CA HIS A 47 19.95 -27.22 -6.11
C HIS A 47 20.90 -26.01 -6.03
N VAL A 48 20.79 -25.05 -6.96
CA VAL A 48 21.29 -23.68 -6.68
C VAL A 48 20.08 -22.86 -6.26
N SER A 49 19.73 -22.96 -4.98
CA SER A 49 19.31 -21.74 -4.30
C SER A 49 20.40 -20.75 -4.61
N SER A 50 20.17 -19.79 -5.52
CA SER A 50 21.01 -18.59 -5.59
C SER A 50 21.25 -18.20 -4.15
N LYS A 51 22.50 -18.28 -3.66
CA LYS A 51 22.80 -17.83 -2.31
C LYS A 51 22.38 -16.37 -2.30
N LYS A 52 21.16 -16.10 -1.81
CA LYS A 52 20.61 -14.75 -1.72
C LYS A 52 21.67 -13.98 -0.97
N THR A 53 22.20 -12.96 -1.62
CA THR A 53 23.21 -12.16 -0.95
C THR A 53 22.56 -11.53 0.29
N GLN A 54 23.35 -11.31 1.34
CA GLN A 54 22.83 -10.67 2.56
C GLN A 54 22.15 -9.33 2.26
N TYR A 55 22.61 -8.65 1.20
CA TYR A 55 22.02 -7.41 0.67
C TYR A 55 20.66 -7.64 0.01
N GLU A 56 20.50 -8.67 -0.83
CA GLU A 56 19.19 -9.02 -1.40
C GLU A 56 18.18 -9.37 -0.31
N GLU A 57 18.57 -10.18 0.68
CA GLU A 57 17.70 -10.52 1.81
C GLU A 57 17.33 -9.29 2.65
N PHE A 58 18.27 -8.37 2.85
CA PHE A 58 18.00 -7.10 3.52
C PHE A 58 17.00 -6.25 2.75
N ILE A 59 17.14 -6.15 1.42
CA ILE A 59 16.22 -5.41 0.55
C ILE A 59 14.80 -5.99 0.64
N TYR A 60 14.66 -7.32 0.53
CA TYR A 60 13.34 -7.96 0.63
C TYR A 60 12.70 -7.73 2.00
N ARG A 61 13.45 -7.88 3.09
CA ARG A 61 12.93 -7.61 4.43
C ARG A 61 12.51 -6.15 4.60
N THR A 62 13.29 -5.22 4.08
CA THR A 62 12.97 -3.78 4.14
C THR A 62 11.71 -3.48 3.35
N GLU A 63 11.54 -4.11 2.18
CA GLU A 63 10.36 -3.93 1.35
C GLU A 63 9.10 -4.55 1.99
N ASP A 64 9.22 -5.72 2.63
CA ASP A 64 8.12 -6.33 3.39
C ASP A 64 7.71 -5.44 4.58
N GLU A 65 8.67 -4.89 5.31
CA GLU A 65 8.41 -3.95 6.41
C GLU A 65 7.71 -2.68 5.90
N ARG A 66 8.13 -2.16 4.74
CA ARG A 66 7.51 -1.00 4.09
C ARG A 66 6.06 -1.30 3.69
N PHE A 67 5.84 -2.44 3.06
CA PHE A 67 4.52 -2.88 2.63
C PHE A 67 3.56 -3.06 3.80
N GLU A 68 4.01 -3.69 4.90
CA GLU A 68 3.20 -3.83 6.11
C GLU A 68 2.85 -2.48 6.73
N LEU A 69 3.81 -1.54 6.78
CA LEU A 69 3.55 -0.19 7.27
C LEU A 69 2.55 0.57 6.40
N ASP A 70 2.68 0.48 5.07
CA ASP A 70 1.74 1.09 4.14
C ASP A 70 0.32 0.52 4.32
N ILE A 71 0.17 -0.80 4.47
CA ILE A 71 -1.12 -1.43 4.79
C ILE A 71 -1.70 -0.84 6.07
N ILE A 72 -0.90 -0.73 7.12
CA ILE A 72 -1.39 -0.25 8.41
C ILE A 72 -1.84 1.21 8.30
N ILE A 73 -1.08 2.05 7.62
CA ILE A 73 -1.41 3.46 7.39
C ILE A 73 -2.75 3.56 6.64
N ASP A 74 -2.93 2.80 5.57
CA ASP A 74 -4.16 2.84 4.78
C ASP A 74 -5.38 2.35 5.56
N VAL A 75 -5.24 1.26 6.33
CA VAL A 75 -6.32 0.73 7.18
C VAL A 75 -6.72 1.74 8.25
N ASN A 76 -5.74 2.38 8.90
CA ASN A 76 -6.01 3.38 9.93
C ASN A 76 -6.64 4.63 9.32
N LYS A 77 -6.09 5.14 8.22
CA LYS A 77 -6.64 6.31 7.50
C LYS A 77 -8.09 6.08 7.08
N TYR A 78 -8.37 4.91 6.49
CA TYR A 78 -9.72 4.51 6.12
C TYR A 78 -10.68 4.57 7.31
N ALA A 79 -10.26 4.05 8.46
CA ALA A 79 -11.10 4.02 9.64
C ALA A 79 -11.32 5.41 10.28
N ILE A 80 -10.33 6.31 10.21
CA ILE A 80 -10.50 7.74 10.58
C ILE A 80 -11.56 8.38 9.69
N GLU A 81 -11.37 8.31 8.38
CA GLU A 81 -12.25 8.97 7.40
C GLU A 81 -13.69 8.47 7.53
N SER A 82 -13.86 7.17 7.78
CA SER A 82 -15.16 6.56 8.06
C SER A 82 -15.81 7.13 9.32
N LEU A 83 -15.09 7.17 10.45
CA LEU A 83 -15.62 7.71 11.70
C LEU A 83 -15.89 9.21 11.64
N GLU A 84 -15.06 9.99 10.95
CA GLU A 84 -15.29 11.41 10.73
C GLU A 84 -16.52 11.67 9.85
N LEU A 85 -16.76 10.81 8.85
CA LEU A 85 -17.96 10.88 8.02
C LEU A 85 -19.21 10.61 8.86
N VAL A 86 -19.18 9.57 9.70
CA VAL A 86 -20.25 9.28 10.64
C VAL A 86 -20.46 10.46 11.58
N ARG A 87 -19.39 10.96 12.22
CA ARG A 87 -19.43 12.12 13.12
C ARG A 87 -20.13 13.33 12.48
N ARG A 88 -19.79 13.66 11.23
CA ARG A 88 -20.39 14.79 10.50
C ARG A 88 -21.88 14.58 10.19
N ARG A 89 -22.32 13.33 10.05
CA ARG A 89 -23.72 12.99 9.77
C ARG A 89 -24.55 12.80 11.04
N MET A 90 -23.91 12.55 12.18
CA MET A 90 -24.60 12.24 13.44
C MET A 90 -25.55 13.35 13.89
N ASP A 91 -25.19 14.63 13.72
CA ASP A 91 -26.06 15.76 14.07
C ASP A 91 -27.36 15.81 13.24
N ARG A 92 -27.39 15.12 12.10
CA ARG A 92 -28.53 15.05 11.17
C ARG A 92 -29.22 13.70 11.15
N MET A 93 -28.62 12.67 11.77
CA MET A 93 -29.18 11.32 11.80
C MET A 93 -30.24 11.20 12.90
N SER A 94 -31.33 10.51 12.57
CA SER A 94 -32.32 10.10 13.56
C SER A 94 -31.76 9.00 14.46
N LYS A 95 -32.31 8.85 15.67
CA LYS A 95 -31.89 7.82 16.63
C LYS A 95 -31.98 6.39 16.04
N ALA A 96 -32.90 6.15 15.12
CA ALA A 96 -33.06 4.87 14.41
C ALA A 96 -31.95 4.61 13.36
N GLU A 97 -31.35 5.65 12.79
CA GLU A 97 -30.20 5.53 11.89
C GLU A 97 -28.89 5.34 12.66
N LEU A 98 -28.80 5.91 13.86
CA LEU A 98 -27.69 5.66 14.78
C LEU A 98 -27.71 4.24 15.36
N ASP A 99 -28.88 3.69 15.69
CA ASP A 99 -29.01 2.29 16.10
C ASP A 99 -28.69 1.30 14.96
N LYS A 100 -28.70 1.76 13.70
CA LYS A 100 -28.26 1.01 12.52
C LYS A 100 -26.75 1.03 12.27
N LEU A 101 -25.97 1.71 13.12
CA LEU A 101 -24.51 1.66 13.03
C LEU A 101 -24.01 0.26 13.44
N ASP A 102 -24.02 -0.66 12.48
CA ASP A 102 -23.59 -2.06 12.66
C ASP A 102 -22.07 -2.15 12.88
N GLU A 103 -21.50 -3.36 12.97
CA GLU A 103 -20.06 -3.63 13.13
C GLU A 103 -19.15 -2.90 12.14
N LYS A 104 -19.71 -2.43 11.04
CA LYS A 104 -19.05 -1.60 10.04
C LYS A 104 -18.73 -0.18 10.51
N LEU A 105 -19.39 0.31 11.57
CA LEU A 105 -19.16 1.64 12.14
C LEU A 105 -19.19 2.76 11.08
N GLY A 106 -20.09 2.63 10.10
CA GLY A 106 -20.23 3.54 8.95
C GLY A 106 -19.26 3.33 7.80
N GLY A 107 -18.37 2.34 7.89
CA GLY A 107 -17.50 1.89 6.82
C GLY A 107 -18.12 0.83 5.92
N SER A 108 -17.31 0.34 4.99
CA SER A 108 -17.61 -0.75 4.05
C SER A 108 -17.27 -2.12 4.66
N SER A 109 -16.19 -2.20 5.44
CA SER A 109 -15.69 -3.44 6.03
C SER A 109 -15.57 -3.38 7.57
N PRO A 110 -16.24 -4.29 8.32
CA PRO A 110 -16.10 -4.39 9.77
C PRO A 110 -14.68 -4.80 10.21
N SER A 111 -14.04 -5.68 9.43
CA SER A 111 -12.73 -6.23 9.77
C SER A 111 -11.63 -5.17 9.71
N LEU A 112 -11.70 -4.23 8.77
CA LEU A 112 -10.77 -3.11 8.68
C LEU A 112 -10.92 -2.16 9.87
N MET A 113 -12.16 -1.83 10.23
CA MET A 113 -12.46 -1.00 11.40
C MET A 113 -11.95 -1.64 12.69
N LEU A 114 -12.25 -2.92 12.90
CA LEU A 114 -11.80 -3.65 14.07
C LEU A 114 -10.27 -3.76 14.13
N ARG A 115 -9.60 -3.99 13.00
CA ARG A 115 -8.14 -4.07 12.92
C ARG A 115 -7.49 -2.73 13.27
N ALA A 116 -8.04 -1.61 12.80
CA ALA A 116 -7.59 -0.27 13.16
C ALA A 116 -7.79 0.01 14.66
N ILE A 117 -9.00 -0.24 15.20
CA ILE A 117 -9.31 -0.03 16.62
C ILE A 117 -8.42 -0.92 17.51
N LYS A 118 -8.24 -2.20 17.16
CA LYS A 118 -7.38 -3.12 17.90
C LYS A 118 -5.92 -2.70 17.90
N ARG A 119 -5.45 -2.06 16.84
CA ARG A 119 -4.08 -1.58 16.76
C ARG A 119 -3.82 -0.38 17.66
N ILE A 120 -4.79 0.52 17.80
CA ILE A 120 -4.67 1.71 18.64
C ILE A 120 -4.94 1.38 20.12
N TYR A 121 -5.99 0.60 20.38
CA TYR A 121 -6.50 0.35 21.74
C TYR A 121 -6.12 -1.01 22.35
N GLY A 122 -5.46 -1.89 21.59
CA GLY A 122 -5.04 -3.20 22.06
C GLY A 122 -6.21 -4.01 22.65
N GLU A 123 -6.07 -4.43 23.91
CA GLU A 123 -7.07 -5.22 24.63
C GLU A 123 -8.37 -4.45 24.91
N HIS A 124 -8.34 -3.11 24.90
CA HIS A 124 -9.52 -2.27 25.12
C HIS A 124 -10.40 -2.11 23.88
N ALA A 125 -9.97 -2.64 22.73
CA ALA A 125 -10.68 -2.50 21.46
C ALA A 125 -12.13 -2.99 21.48
N SER A 126 -12.41 -4.09 22.18
CA SER A 126 -13.79 -4.59 22.34
C SER A 126 -14.64 -3.57 23.09
N LYS A 127 -14.11 -2.99 24.18
CA LYS A 127 -14.83 -1.98 24.99
C LYS A 127 -15.11 -0.71 24.17
N ILE A 128 -14.15 -0.28 23.35
CA ILE A 128 -14.33 0.88 22.46
C ILE A 128 -15.39 0.59 21.40
N THR A 129 -15.33 -0.58 20.77
CA THR A 129 -16.32 -1.00 19.76
C THR A 129 -17.72 -1.04 20.35
N ASP A 130 -17.88 -1.62 21.54
CA ASP A 130 -19.16 -1.67 22.26
C ASP A 130 -19.63 -0.27 22.70
N GLY A 131 -18.70 0.61 23.10
CA GLY A 131 -18.98 1.99 23.43
C GLY A 131 -19.49 2.79 22.24
N ILE A 132 -18.92 2.57 21.04
CA ILE A 132 -19.40 3.19 19.80
C ILE A 132 -20.81 2.71 19.46
N LYS A 133 -21.12 1.41 19.64
CA LYS A 133 -22.47 0.87 19.41
C LYS A 133 -23.50 1.40 20.40
N ARG A 134 -23.16 1.48 21.69
CA ARG A 134 -24.09 1.91 22.76
C ARG A 134 -24.33 3.41 22.81
N ASN A 135 -23.27 4.20 22.62
CA ASN A 135 -23.35 5.65 22.66
C ASN A 135 -22.38 6.28 21.64
N PRO A 136 -22.73 6.25 20.35
CA PRO A 136 -21.89 6.81 19.29
C PRO A 136 -21.64 8.31 19.49
N PHE A 137 -22.62 9.08 19.97
CA PHE A 137 -22.49 10.53 20.24
C PHE A 137 -21.38 10.90 21.20
N MET A 138 -21.16 10.10 22.24
CA MET A 138 -20.10 10.35 23.21
C MET A 138 -18.77 9.70 22.80
N THR A 139 -18.82 8.52 22.19
CA THR A 139 -17.62 7.71 21.96
C THR A 139 -16.89 8.12 20.68
N ILE A 140 -17.61 8.39 19.59
CA ILE A 140 -16.99 8.72 18.29
C ILE A 140 -16.15 10.01 18.36
N PRO A 141 -16.62 11.13 18.95
CA PRO A 141 -15.80 12.34 19.04
C PRO A 141 -14.55 12.15 19.92
N LYS A 142 -14.61 11.33 20.97
CA LYS A 142 -13.45 11.04 21.82
C LYS A 142 -12.39 10.23 21.08
N VAL A 143 -12.84 9.21 20.36
CA VAL A 143 -11.99 8.33 19.56
C VAL A 143 -11.38 9.09 18.37
N ALA A 144 -12.19 9.86 17.63
CA ALA A 144 -11.74 10.56 16.43
C ALA A 144 -10.80 11.75 16.68
N ASN A 145 -10.93 12.49 17.79
CA ASN A 145 -10.26 13.79 17.92
C ASN A 145 -8.82 13.75 18.43
N LEU A 146 -8.47 12.91 19.41
CA LEU A 146 -7.17 13.05 20.10
C LEU A 146 -6.19 11.94 19.74
N GLU A 147 -6.60 10.68 19.85
CA GLU A 147 -5.65 9.56 19.70
C GLU A 147 -5.42 9.20 18.24
N TRP A 148 -6.45 9.23 17.39
CA TRP A 148 -6.30 8.86 15.99
C TRP A 148 -5.55 9.91 15.17
N ILE A 149 -5.73 11.19 15.49
CA ILE A 149 -5.01 12.29 14.84
C ILE A 149 -3.53 12.29 15.27
N SER A 150 -3.23 12.08 16.56
CA SER A 150 -1.85 11.93 17.04
C SER A 150 -1.16 10.74 16.38
N SER A 151 -1.84 9.57 16.37
CA SER A 151 -1.32 8.38 15.71
C SER A 151 -1.15 8.64 14.20
N SER A 152 -2.13 9.18 13.48
CA SER A 152 -1.94 9.46 12.05
C SER A 152 -0.74 10.37 11.75
N LYS A 153 -0.42 11.33 12.63
CA LYS A 153 0.74 12.20 12.47
C LYS A 153 2.05 11.44 12.67
N GLU A 154 2.17 10.67 13.75
CA GLU A 154 3.35 9.84 14.05
C GLU A 154 3.64 8.84 12.93
N TRP A 155 2.60 8.22 12.36
CA TRP A 155 2.76 7.23 11.30
C TRP A 155 3.17 7.86 9.97
N ARG A 156 2.68 9.08 9.70
CA ARG A 156 3.12 9.87 8.54
C ARG A 156 4.58 10.30 8.67
N GLU A 157 5.02 10.67 9.87
CA GLU A 157 6.42 10.97 10.15
C GLU A 157 7.31 9.72 9.98
N ALA A 158 6.85 8.55 10.43
CA ALA A 158 7.54 7.27 10.21
C ALA A 158 7.63 6.90 8.72
N GLN A 159 6.55 7.07 7.95
CA GLN A 159 6.54 6.82 6.50
C GLN A 159 7.50 7.77 5.76
N VAL A 160 7.49 9.06 6.11
CA VAL A 160 8.41 10.04 5.53
C VAL A 160 9.86 9.72 5.89
N ALA A 161 10.13 9.29 7.12
CA ALA A 161 11.46 8.85 7.52
C ALA A 161 11.92 7.65 6.68
N MET A 162 11.12 6.58 6.57
CA MET A 162 11.45 5.41 5.75
C MET A 162 11.66 5.74 4.28
N ASN A 163 10.76 6.54 3.68
CA ASN A 163 10.90 6.94 2.28
C ASN A 163 12.17 7.75 2.04
N ARG A 164 12.65 8.52 3.03
CA ARG A 164 13.90 9.30 2.91
C ARG A 164 15.14 8.40 2.87
N TRP A 165 15.14 7.28 3.58
CA TRP A 165 16.25 6.30 3.58
C TRP A 165 16.43 5.60 2.23
N VAL A 166 15.34 5.45 1.45
CA VAL A 166 15.37 4.83 0.12
C VAL A 166 16.07 5.71 -0.92
N TYR A 167 15.98 7.05 -0.82
CA TYR A 167 16.60 7.97 -1.78
C TYR A 167 18.04 8.40 -1.44
N TYR A 168 18.51 8.10 -0.22
CA TYR A 168 19.82 8.53 0.28
C TYR A 168 20.70 7.38 0.78
N SER A 169 20.37 6.12 0.47
CA SER A 169 21.33 5.03 0.63
C SER A 169 22.43 5.16 -0.44
N PRO A 170 23.71 5.23 -0.05
CA PRO A 170 24.84 5.35 -0.98
C PRO A 170 25.04 4.11 -1.86
#